data_AF-A0A6P4E6R1-F1
#
_entry.id   AF-A0A6P4E6R1-F1
#
_cell.length_a   1.000
_cell.length_b   1.000
_cell.length_c   1.000
_cell.angle_alpha   90.00
_cell.angle_beta   90.00
_cell.angle_gamma   90.00
#
_symmetry.space_group_name_H-M   'P 1'
#
loop_
_entity.id
_entity.type
_entity.pdbx_description
1 polymer ?
#
loop_
_entity_poly.entity_id
_entity_poly.type
_entity_poly.pdbx_seq_one_letter_code
_entity_poly.pdbx_strand_id
1 'polypeptide(L)' 'MLVGFGWGLNCNKPCGPCILPTCNYDGKCYYEGVSACGLENEKCRRKQNKLPEFIKSDSGYCDEGVKMCK' A
#
# COMPACT_ATOMS: atom_id res chain seq x y z
N MET A 1 26.05 -5.50 -23.61
CA MET A 1 25.34 -6.45 -22.74
C MET A 1 24.23 -5.70 -22.02
N LEU A 2 23.01 -5.70 -22.55
CA LEU A 2 21.84 -5.10 -21.89
C LEU A 2 20.87 -6.23 -21.51
N VAL A 3 21.28 -7.00 -20.51
CA VAL A 3 20.44 -8.03 -19.91
C VAL A 3 19.77 -7.40 -18.70
N GLY A 4 18.71 -6.64 -18.94
CA GLY A 4 17.80 -6.16 -17.91
C GLY A 4 16.48 -6.89 -18.07
N PHE A 5 16.42 -8.15 -17.64
CA PHE A 5 15.16 -8.89 -17.56
C PHE A 5 14.16 -8.06 -16.77
N GLY A 6 13.11 -7.59 -17.45
CA GLY A 6 11.94 -7.00 -16.83
C GLY A 6 11.20 -8.07 -16.04
N TRP A 7 11.71 -8.42 -14.86
CA TRP A 7 10.90 -8.99 -13.81
C TRP A 7 9.96 -7.87 -13.38
N GLY A 8 8.80 -7.77 -14.03
CA GLY A 8 7.74 -6.86 -13.59
C GLY A 8 7.55 -7.10 -12.10
N LEU A 9 7.88 -6.12 -11.26
CA LEU A 9 7.74 -6.23 -9.82
C LEU A 9 6.29 -6.63 -9.54
N ASN A 10 6.04 -7.88 -9.19
CA ASN A 10 4.70 -8.30 -8.87
C ASN A 10 4.37 -7.71 -7.49
N CYS A 11 3.70 -6.57 -7.48
CA CYS A 11 3.24 -5.90 -6.26
C CYS A 11 2.05 -6.62 -5.62
N ASN A 12 1.62 -7.76 -6.16
CA ASN A 12 0.57 -8.59 -5.60
C ASN A 12 1.17 -9.89 -5.04
N LYS A 13 1.88 -9.77 -3.92
CA LYS A 13 2.37 -10.94 -3.19
C LYS A 13 1.21 -11.58 -2.42
N PRO A 14 1.08 -12.91 -2.40
CA PRO A 14 0.09 -13.57 -1.56
C PRO A 14 0.38 -13.26 -0.09
N CYS A 15 -0.63 -12.75 0.62
CA CYS A 15 -0.53 -12.41 2.03
C CYS A 15 -1.18 -13.50 2.89
N GLY A 16 -0.52 -13.85 3.99
CA GLY A 16 -1.08 -14.77 4.98
C GLY A 16 -2.26 -14.16 5.76
N PRO A 17 -2.94 -14.95 6.60
CA PRO A 17 -4.15 -14.54 7.31
C PRO A 17 -3.90 -13.57 8.49
N CYS A 18 -2.67 -13.09 8.68
CA CYS A 18 -2.33 -12.19 9.78
C CYS A 18 -2.98 -10.83 9.56
N ILE A 19 -3.89 -10.45 10.44
CA ILE A 19 -4.59 -9.16 10.40
C ILE A 19 -3.80 -8.18 11.26
N LEU A 20 -3.25 -7.16 10.61
CA LEU A 20 -2.52 -6.05 11.23
C LEU A 20 -3.01 -4.77 10.55
N PRO A 21 -4.13 -4.20 11.02
CA PRO A 21 -4.78 -3.08 10.37
C PRO A 21 -3.91 -1.84 10.51
N THR A 22 -3.82 -1.06 9.43
CA THR A 22 -3.12 0.22 9.37
C THR A 22 -3.94 1.23 8.60
N CYS A 23 -3.94 2.47 9.05
CA CYS A 23 -4.54 3.59 8.33
C CYS A 23 -3.44 4.49 7.78
N ASN A 24 -3.39 4.66 6.46
CA ASN A 24 -2.26 5.28 5.77
C ASN A 24 -2.75 6.48 4.95
N TYR A 25 -2.23 7.67 5.23
CA TYR A 25 -2.60 8.90 4.55
C TYR A 25 -1.52 9.33 3.56
N ASP A 26 -1.91 9.72 2.36
CA ASP A 26 -0.98 10.12 1.28
C ASP A 26 -0.96 11.63 0.99
N GLY A 27 -1.59 12.45 1.85
CA GLY A 27 -1.77 13.88 1.62
C GLY A 27 -3.07 14.25 0.90
N LYS A 28 -3.85 13.26 0.42
CA LYS A 28 -5.14 13.49 -0.27
C LYS A 28 -6.26 12.57 0.22
N CYS A 29 -5.93 11.32 0.52
CA CYS A 29 -6.87 10.30 0.95
C CYS A 29 -6.20 9.26 1.86
N TYR A 30 -7.04 8.45 2.50
CA TYR A 30 -6.63 7.38 3.38
C TYR A 30 -6.74 6.02 2.70
N TYR A 31 -5.80 5.15 2.99
CA TYR A 31 -5.80 3.75 2.58
C TYR A 31 -5.71 2.88 3.83
N GLU A 32 -6.64 1.93 3.92
CA GLU A 32 -6.69 0.96 5.00
C GLU A 32 -6.01 -0.34 4.58
N GLY A 33 -4.86 -0.62 5.18
CA GLY A 33 -4.14 -1.87 4.98
C GLY A 33 -4.55 -2.90 6.03
N VAL A 34 -5.12 -4.02 5.60
CA VAL A 34 -5.61 -5.09 6.51
C VAL A 34 -4.47 -5.93 7.10
N SER A 35 -3.29 -5.91 6.47
CA SER A 35 -2.08 -6.59 6.95
C SER A 35 -0.83 -5.84 6.55
N ALA A 36 0.29 -6.09 7.23
CA ALA A 36 1.60 -5.55 6.85
C ALA A 36 1.99 -5.95 5.41
N CYS A 37 1.68 -7.17 4.99
CA CYS A 37 1.92 -7.62 3.62
C CYS A 37 1.04 -6.87 2.60
N GLY A 38 -0.24 -6.66 2.91
CA GLY A 38 -1.14 -5.88 2.06
C GLY A 38 -0.68 -4.44 1.91
N LEU A 39 -0.16 -3.83 2.98
CA LEU A 39 0.42 -2.50 2.95
C LEU A 39 1.67 -2.43 2.04
N GLU A 40 2.57 -3.41 2.12
CA GLU A 40 3.75 -3.47 1.26
C GLU A 40 3.39 -3.66 -0.23
N ASN A 41 2.37 -4.47 -0.51
CA ASN A 41 1.81 -4.61 -1.85
C ASN A 41 1.28 -3.26 -2.38
N GLU A 42 0.54 -2.51 -1.56
CA GLU A 42 0.02 -1.20 -1.94
C GLU A 42 1.13 -0.16 -2.15
N LYS A 43 2.14 -0.10 -1.26
CA LYS A 43 3.31 0.77 -1.44
C LYS A 43 4.05 0.47 -2.75
N CYS A 44 4.23 -0.81 -3.06
CA CYS A 44 4.81 -1.26 -4.33
C CYS A 44 3.97 -0.78 -5.52
N ARG A 45 2.64 -1.00 -5.49
CA ARG A 45 1.71 -0.56 -6.54
C ARG A 45 1.76 0.94 -6.76
N ARG A 46 1.84 1.72 -5.68
CA ARG A 46 1.95 3.18 -5.73
C ARG A 46 3.25 3.61 -6.40
N LYS A 47 4.39 3.01 -6.04
CA LYS A 47 5.68 3.28 -6.68
C LYS A 47 5.67 2.98 -8.17
N GLN A 48 5.07 1.86 -8.59
CA GLN A 48 4.94 1.51 -10.02
C GLN A 48 4.10 2.51 -10.81
N ASN A 49 2.98 2.95 -10.22
CA ASN A 49 2.04 3.85 -10.86
C ASN A 49 2.38 5.34 -10.64
N LYS A 50 3.52 5.65 -10.02
CA LYS A 50 3.93 7.02 -9.65
C LYS A 50 2.86 7.76 -8.84
N LEU A 51 2.15 7.04 -7.97
CA LEU A 51 1.19 7.60 -7.04
C LEU A 51 1.92 8.16 -5.80
N PRO A 52 1.32 9.12 -5.07
CA PRO A 52 1.90 9.65 -3.84
C PRO A 52 2.19 8.54 -2.82
N GLU A 53 3.32 8.66 -2.14
CA GLU A 53 3.65 7.80 -0.99
C GLU A 53 2.81 8.20 0.23
N PHE A 54 2.68 7.27 1.17
CA PHE A 54 2.03 7.58 2.45
C PHE A 54 2.95 8.48 3.29
N ILE A 55 2.40 9.61 3.74
CA ILE A 55 3.08 10.57 4.61
C ILE A 55 2.79 10.32 6.08
N LYS A 56 1.68 9.62 6.39
CA LYS A 56 1.32 9.19 7.75
C LYS A 56 0.83 7.75 7.71
N SER A 57 1.22 6.97 8.69
CA SER A 57 0.74 5.60 8.91
C SER A 57 0.47 5.40 10.39
N ASP A 58 -0.79 5.15 10.73
CA ASP A 58 -1.23 4.85 12.09
C ASP A 58 -1.60 3.37 12.19
N SER A 59 -1.41 2.79 13.37
CA SER A 59 -1.86 1.42 13.67
C SER A 59 -3.37 1.44 13.94
N GLY A 60 -4.10 0.48 13.38
CA GLY A 60 -5.57 0.41 13.48
C GLY A 60 -6.28 0.69 12.16
N TYR A 61 -7.61 0.63 12.21
CA TYR A 61 -8.49 1.00 11.11
C TYR A 61 -8.53 2.52 10.93
N CYS A 62 -8.96 2.97 9.76
CA CYS A 62 -9.19 4.39 9.55
C CYS A 62 -10.43 4.89 10.30
N ASP A 63 -10.39 6.12 10.79
CA ASP A 63 -11.54 6.76 11.43
C ASP A 63 -12.75 6.82 10.48
N GLU A 64 -13.96 6.74 11.05
CA GLU A 64 -15.17 6.87 10.26
C GLU A 64 -15.27 8.28 9.62
N GLY A 65 -15.70 8.32 8.36
CA GLY A 65 -15.89 9.58 7.63
C GLY A 65 -14.63 10.16 6.99
N VAL A 66 -13.46 9.51 7.11
CA VAL A 66 -12.28 9.93 6.35
C VAL A 66 -12.45 9.67 4.85
N LYS A 67 -11.77 10.49 4.04
CA LYS A 67 -11.78 10.32 2.59
C LYS A 67 -10.88 9.14 2.19
N MET A 68 -11.49 8.02 1.80
CA MET A 68 -10.76 6.84 1.32
C MET A 68 -10.20 7.03 -0.10
N CYS A 69 -9.04 6.44 -0.36
CA CYS A 69 -8.44 6.38 -1.69
C CYS A 69 -9.27 5.48 -2.60
N LYS A 70 -9.44 5.91 -3.86
CA LYS A 70 -10.14 5.16 -4.90
C LYS A 70 -9.16 4.42 -5.80
#